data_AF-A0A831ZC65-F1
#
_entry.id   AF-A0A831ZC65-F1
#
_cell.length_a   1.000
_cell.length_b   1.000
_cell.length_c   1.000
_cell.angle_alpha   90.00
_cell.angle_beta   90.00
_cell.angle_gamma   90.00
#
_symmetry.space_group_name_H-M   'P 1'
#
loop_
_entity.id
_entity.type
_entity.pdbx_description
1 polymer ?
#
loop_
_entity_poly.entity_id
_entity_poly.type
_entity_poly.pdbx_seq_one_letter_code
_entity_poly.pdbx_strand_id
1 'polypeptide(L)'
;MESRMRKMQLWSGIILALWVSISFAHGPSRVKVEESIVINASVDKVWDLIKDFDQLHTWLPVVESTVGQGGNDKGATRVLTLKGGGTITEEMKAYKPAKHSMKYRITEMSSAKTVHHELSGEDVEVPVLPVNNYSSTIKVTDEDG
;
A
#
# COMPACT_ATOMS: atom_id res chain seq x y z
N MET A 1 22.05 -30.06 63.87
CA MET A 1 20.63 -29.79 64.20
C MET A 1 20.30 -28.38 63.69
N GLU A 2 20.48 -28.08 62.40
CA GLU A 2 19.66 -28.55 61.26
C GLU A 2 18.17 -28.58 61.61
N SER A 3 17.39 -27.63 61.08
CA SER A 3 15.98 -27.80 60.64
C SER A 3 15.08 -26.53 60.67
N ARG A 4 15.59 -25.29 60.62
CA ARG A 4 14.68 -24.11 60.61
C ARG A 4 14.87 -23.05 59.53
N MET A 5 15.60 -23.33 58.45
CA MET A 5 15.63 -22.44 57.27
C MET A 5 15.59 -23.24 55.97
N ARG A 6 14.45 -23.86 55.67
CA ARG A 6 14.24 -24.47 54.34
C ARG A 6 12.79 -24.43 53.84
N LYS A 7 11.95 -23.59 54.44
CA LYS A 7 10.52 -23.47 54.06
C LYS A 7 10.08 -22.07 53.67
N MET A 8 11.00 -21.11 53.54
CA MET A 8 10.67 -19.72 53.20
C MET A 8 11.64 -19.17 52.16
N GLN A 9 11.96 -19.96 51.14
CA GLN A 9 12.79 -19.52 50.01
C GLN A 9 12.29 -20.07 48.67
N LEU A 10 11.05 -20.56 48.63
CA LEU A 10 10.44 -21.18 47.45
C LEU A 10 9.19 -20.45 46.97
N TRP A 11 8.98 -19.21 47.41
CA TRP A 11 7.81 -18.40 47.03
C TRP A 11 8.15 -17.03 46.42
N SER A 12 9.44 -16.74 46.17
CA SER A 12 9.85 -15.48 45.52
C SER A 12 10.28 -15.64 44.05
N GLY A 13 10.36 -16.88 43.55
CA GLY A 13 10.82 -17.16 42.18
C GLY A 13 9.72 -17.16 41.11
N ILE A 14 8.44 -17.16 41.49
CA ILE A 14 7.31 -17.29 40.53
C ILE A 14 6.73 -15.92 40.11
N ILE A 15 6.98 -14.84 40.87
CA ILE A 15 6.38 -13.53 40.58
C ILE A 15 7.12 -12.77 39.47
N LEU A 16 8.36 -13.14 39.12
CA LEU A 16 9.13 -12.44 38.08
C LEU A 16 8.89 -12.97 36.64
N ALA A 17 8.08 -14.02 36.47
CA ALA A 17 7.78 -14.61 35.15
C ALA A 17 6.53 -14.03 34.46
N LEU A 18 5.85 -13.05 35.06
CA LEU A 18 4.61 -12.44 34.55
C LEU A 18 4.79 -11.04 33.97
N TRP A 19 5.99 -10.71 33.48
CA TRP A 19 6.14 -9.63 32.51
C TRP A 19 5.73 -10.15 31.13
N VAL A 20 4.44 -10.47 30.98
CA VAL A 20 3.84 -10.69 29.66
C VAL A 20 3.90 -9.35 28.95
N SER A 21 4.87 -9.18 28.07
CA SER A 21 4.94 -8.04 27.15
C SER A 21 3.66 -8.05 26.31
N ILE A 22 2.73 -7.15 26.61
CA ILE A 22 1.57 -6.92 25.74
C ILE A 22 2.11 -6.16 24.52
N SER A 23 2.61 -6.91 23.54
CA SER A 23 3.00 -6.35 22.26
C SER A 23 1.74 -5.96 21.50
N PHE A 24 1.36 -4.69 21.57
CA PHE A 24 0.32 -4.12 20.70
C PHE A 24 0.90 -3.81 19.32
N ALA A 25 1.36 -4.84 18.61
CA ALA A 25 1.79 -4.72 17.21
C ALA A 25 0.59 -4.89 16.27
N HIS A 26 -0.50 -4.14 16.50
CA HIS A 26 -1.59 -4.09 15.52
C HIS A 26 -1.20 -3.05 14.48
N GLY A 27 -0.87 -3.50 13.27
CA GLY A 27 -0.72 -2.59 12.14
C GLY A 27 -2.00 -1.78 11.89
N PRO A 28 -1.92 -0.63 11.21
CA PRO A 28 -3.10 0.13 10.83
C PRO A 28 -4.10 -0.79 10.12
N SER A 29 -5.38 -0.67 10.48
CA SER A 29 -6.43 -1.46 9.87
C SER A 29 -6.53 -1.18 8.37
N ARG A 30 -6.99 -2.17 7.59
CA ARG A 30 -7.19 -1.98 6.16
C ARG A 30 -8.27 -0.92 5.93
N VAL A 31 -7.88 0.18 5.31
CA VAL A 31 -8.80 1.21 4.84
C VAL A 31 -9.23 0.89 3.41
N LYS A 32 -10.53 1.02 3.13
CA LYS A 32 -11.11 0.97 1.79
C LYS A 32 -11.81 2.30 1.53
N VAL A 33 -11.49 2.94 0.41
CA VAL A 33 -12.10 4.20 -0.04
C VAL A 33 -12.66 3.99 -1.44
N GLU A 34 -13.83 4.54 -1.71
CA GLU A 34 -14.46 4.57 -3.02
C GLU A 34 -14.80 6.02 -3.35
N GLU A 35 -14.33 6.49 -4.51
CA GLU A 35 -14.55 7.85 -5.01
C GLU A 35 -15.17 7.75 -6.41
N SER A 36 -16.05 8.67 -6.77
CA SER A 36 -16.74 8.66 -8.07
C SER A 36 -16.98 10.08 -8.57
N ILE A 37 -16.90 10.25 -9.88
CA ILE A 37 -17.19 11.50 -10.59
C ILE A 37 -18.08 11.20 -11.79
N VAL A 38 -18.98 12.13 -12.13
CA VAL A 38 -19.79 12.04 -13.35
C VAL A 38 -19.08 12.81 -14.47
N ILE A 39 -18.92 12.18 -15.62
CA ILE A 39 -18.30 12.78 -16.81
C ILE A 39 -19.36 12.80 -17.91
N ASN A 40 -19.61 13.97 -18.51
CA ASN A 40 -20.56 14.12 -19.61
C ASN A 40 -19.97 13.59 -20.95
N ALA A 41 -19.77 12.27 -21.01
CA ALA A 41 -19.27 11.53 -22.16
C ALA A 41 -19.75 10.07 -22.08
N SER A 42 -19.74 9.35 -23.21
CA SER A 42 -20.05 7.91 -23.19
C SER A 42 -18.98 7.11 -22.44
N VAL A 43 -19.39 5.99 -21.85
CA VAL A 43 -18.49 5.04 -21.17
C VAL A 43 -17.33 4.62 -22.06
N ASP A 44 -17.60 4.28 -23.33
CA ASP A 44 -16.57 3.87 -24.28
C ASP A 44 -15.55 4.97 -24.53
N LYS A 45 -16.00 6.23 -24.66
CA LYS A 45 -15.11 7.37 -24.89
C LYS A 45 -14.18 7.62 -23.70
N VAL A 46 -14.71 7.51 -22.48
CA VAL A 46 -13.90 7.65 -21.26
C VAL A 46 -12.94 6.47 -21.12
N TRP A 47 -13.42 5.25 -21.37
CA TRP A 47 -12.59 4.06 -21.29
C TRP A 47 -11.46 4.09 -22.30
N ASP A 48 -11.70 4.49 -23.54
CA ASP A 48 -10.66 4.60 -24.57
C ASP A 48 -9.50 5.52 -24.16
N LEU A 49 -9.74 6.52 -23.31
CA LEU A 49 -8.71 7.41 -22.77
C LEU A 49 -7.88 6.77 -21.65
N ILE A 50 -8.47 5.87 -20.85
CA ILE A 50 -7.84 5.37 -19.61
C ILE A 50 -7.51 3.87 -19.64
N LYS A 51 -7.95 3.14 -20.67
CA LYS A 51 -7.89 1.67 -20.75
C LYS A 51 -6.47 1.12 -20.81
N ASP A 52 -5.50 1.93 -21.20
CA ASP A 52 -4.12 1.49 -21.38
C ASP A 52 -3.32 1.68 -20.08
N PHE A 53 -2.93 0.56 -19.49
CA PHE A 53 -2.20 0.51 -18.23
C PHE A 53 -0.89 1.31 -18.28
N ASP A 54 -0.23 1.28 -19.43
CA ASP A 54 1.08 1.92 -19.62
C ASP A 54 0.98 3.41 -19.98
N GLN A 55 -0.23 3.98 -20.02
CA GLN A 55 -0.49 5.37 -20.45
C GLN A 55 -1.03 6.26 -19.31
N LEU A 56 -0.74 5.92 -18.05
CA LEU A 56 -1.28 6.65 -16.88
C LEU A 56 -0.93 8.16 -16.89
N HIS A 57 0.30 8.49 -17.30
CA HIS A 57 0.81 9.86 -17.40
C HIS A 57 0.01 10.75 -18.38
N THR A 58 -0.77 10.17 -19.29
CA THR A 58 -1.55 10.93 -20.28
C THR A 58 -2.80 11.58 -19.68
N TRP A 59 -3.31 11.04 -18.57
CA TRP A 59 -4.56 11.50 -17.97
C TRP A 59 -4.47 11.78 -16.47
N LEU A 60 -3.52 11.19 -15.74
CA LEU A 60 -3.36 11.42 -14.30
C LEU A 60 -2.29 12.48 -14.02
N PRO A 61 -2.64 13.72 -13.59
CA PRO A 61 -1.70 14.84 -13.60
C PRO A 61 -0.48 14.72 -12.70
N VAL A 62 -0.52 13.90 -11.64
CA VAL A 62 0.60 13.71 -10.70
C VAL A 62 1.70 12.81 -11.28
N VAL A 63 1.38 12.02 -12.31
CA VAL A 63 2.32 11.12 -12.97
C VAL A 63 3.03 11.88 -14.08
N GLU A 64 4.35 11.95 -14.01
CA GLU A 64 5.20 12.61 -15.00
C GLU A 64 5.48 11.70 -16.19
N SER A 65 5.80 10.44 -15.93
CA SER A 65 6.06 9.44 -16.98
C SER A 65 5.67 8.04 -16.54
N THR A 66 5.47 7.16 -17.52
CA THR A 66 5.17 5.75 -17.31
C THR A 66 6.06 4.91 -18.21
N VAL A 67 6.71 3.89 -17.65
CA VAL A 67 7.44 2.86 -18.40
C VAL A 67 6.77 1.53 -18.12
N GLY A 68 6.14 0.96 -19.14
CA GLY A 68 5.34 -0.24 -19.04
C GLY A 68 5.94 -1.46 -19.73
N GLN A 69 5.57 -2.65 -19.27
CA GLN A 69 5.93 -3.93 -19.85
C GLN A 69 4.75 -4.91 -19.75
N GLY A 70 4.42 -5.55 -20.88
CA GLY A 70 3.33 -6.54 -20.93
C GLY A 70 1.95 -5.95 -21.25
N GLY A 71 1.84 -4.64 -21.46
CA GLY A 71 0.59 -4.00 -21.87
C GLY A 71 -0.52 -4.15 -20.84
N ASN A 72 -1.69 -4.62 -21.29
CA ASN A 72 -2.88 -4.75 -20.44
C ASN A 72 -3.08 -6.19 -19.89
N ASP A 73 -2.12 -7.09 -20.12
CA ASP A 73 -2.23 -8.47 -19.64
C ASP A 73 -2.07 -8.56 -18.12
N LYS A 74 -2.65 -9.61 -17.54
CA LYS A 74 -2.46 -9.89 -16.12
C LYS A 74 -0.99 -10.18 -15.85
N GLY A 75 -0.41 -9.48 -14.88
CA GLY A 75 1.02 -9.55 -14.55
C GLY A 75 1.87 -8.52 -15.30
N ALA A 76 1.30 -7.73 -16.21
CA ALA A 76 1.98 -6.56 -16.75
C ALA A 76 2.42 -5.60 -15.64
N THR A 77 3.55 -4.94 -15.83
CA THR A 77 4.15 -4.05 -14.83
C THR A 77 4.38 -2.68 -15.41
N ARG A 78 4.25 -1.65 -14.57
CA ARG A 78 4.64 -0.28 -14.92
C ARG A 78 5.43 0.38 -13.81
N VAL A 79 6.38 1.22 -14.18
CA VAL A 79 7.07 2.15 -13.29
C VAL A 79 6.54 3.55 -13.57
N LEU A 80 6.02 4.19 -12.54
CA LEU A 80 5.53 5.56 -12.56
C LEU A 80 6.59 6.48 -11.97
N THR A 81 6.93 7.55 -12.69
CA THR A 81 7.70 8.68 -12.13
C THR A 81 6.70 9.76 -11.73
N LEU A 82 6.78 10.24 -10.49
CA LEU A 82 5.87 11.26 -9.98
C LEU A 82 6.46 12.67 -10.15
N LYS A 83 5.59 13.65 -10.41
CA LYS A 83 5.97 15.06 -10.34
C LYS A 83 6.37 15.40 -8.91
N GLY A 84 7.55 16.00 -8.74
CA GLY A 84 8.15 16.23 -7.42
C GLY A 84 9.10 15.12 -6.97
N GLY A 85 9.27 14.08 -7.78
CA GLY A 85 10.26 13.03 -7.58
C GLY A 85 9.69 11.76 -6.97
N GLY A 86 10.52 10.71 -7.05
CA GLY A 86 10.19 9.38 -6.58
C GLY A 86 9.40 8.54 -7.60
N THR A 87 9.35 7.24 -7.33
CA THR A 87 8.81 6.24 -8.24
C THR A 87 7.89 5.25 -7.54
N ILE A 88 6.95 4.72 -8.30
CA ILE A 88 6.04 3.64 -7.87
C ILE A 88 6.04 2.54 -8.93
N THR A 89 6.30 1.30 -8.53
CA THR A 89 6.18 0.13 -9.39
C THR A 89 4.86 -0.58 -9.13
N GLU A 90 4.09 -0.83 -10.18
CA GLU A 90 2.76 -1.43 -10.10
C GLU A 90 2.63 -2.66 -10.99
N GLU A 91 1.75 -3.59 -10.59
CA GLU A 91 1.44 -4.82 -11.32
C GLU A 91 -0.07 -4.92 -11.60
N MET A 92 -0.41 -5.22 -12.84
CA MET A 92 -1.77 -5.50 -13.29
C MET A 92 -2.29 -6.82 -12.69
N LYS A 93 -3.39 -6.75 -11.95
CA LYS A 93 -4.04 -7.93 -11.33
C LYS A 93 -5.21 -8.46 -12.13
N ALA A 94 -5.94 -7.58 -12.82
CA ALA A 94 -7.02 -7.96 -13.72
C ALA A 94 -7.32 -6.84 -14.71
N TYR A 95 -7.56 -7.20 -15.96
CA TYR A 95 -8.03 -6.31 -17.00
C TYR A 95 -9.32 -6.88 -17.59
N LYS A 96 -10.40 -6.08 -17.59
CA LYS A 96 -11.74 -6.49 -18.02
C LYS A 96 -12.32 -5.41 -18.92
N PRO A 97 -11.92 -5.34 -20.21
CA PRO A 97 -12.36 -4.28 -21.12
C PRO A 97 -13.87 -4.31 -21.35
N ALA A 98 -14.48 -5.50 -21.42
CA ALA A 98 -15.94 -5.67 -21.53
C ALA A 98 -16.73 -5.19 -20.29
N LYS A 99 -16.05 -4.89 -19.18
CA LYS A 99 -16.63 -4.30 -17.97
C LYS A 99 -16.02 -2.94 -17.64
N HIS A 100 -15.28 -2.36 -18.59
CA HIS A 100 -14.54 -1.09 -18.48
C HIS A 100 -13.80 -0.96 -17.15
N SER A 101 -13.08 -2.02 -16.77
CA SER A 101 -12.45 -2.11 -15.45
C SER A 101 -11.04 -2.69 -15.50
N MET A 102 -10.16 -2.13 -14.70
CA MET A 102 -8.83 -2.66 -14.44
C MET A 102 -8.52 -2.62 -12.94
N LYS A 103 -7.73 -3.59 -12.47
CA LYS A 103 -7.28 -3.71 -11.08
C LYS A 103 -5.78 -3.88 -11.06
N TYR A 104 -5.10 -3.12 -10.20
CA TYR A 104 -3.65 -3.17 -10.04
C TYR A 104 -3.26 -3.09 -8.56
N ARG A 105 -1.98 -3.34 -8.28
CA ARG A 105 -1.38 -3.18 -6.96
C ARG A 105 -0.03 -2.50 -7.07
N ILE A 106 0.34 -1.78 -6.01
CA ILE A 106 1.74 -1.34 -5.83
C ILE A 106 2.56 -2.53 -5.37
N THR A 107 3.74 -2.66 -5.95
CA THR A 107 4.74 -3.69 -5.63
C THR A 107 5.97 -3.10 -4.98
N GLU A 108 6.40 -1.91 -5.41
CA GLU A 108 7.56 -1.20 -4.88
C GLU A 108 7.32 0.31 -4.91
N MET A 109 8.00 1.03 -4.04
CA MET A 109 7.98 2.49 -3.95
C MET A 109 9.38 2.97 -3.59
N SER A 110 9.78 4.11 -4.15
CA SER A 110 10.96 4.82 -3.65
C SER A 110 10.64 5.57 -2.36
N SER A 111 11.69 6.08 -1.73
CA SER A 111 11.62 6.94 -0.54
C SER A 111 11.55 8.41 -0.94
N ALA A 112 10.65 9.16 -0.32
CA ALA A 112 10.50 10.60 -0.52
C ALA A 112 11.47 11.40 0.36
N LYS A 113 11.79 10.90 1.55
CA LYS A 113 12.72 11.52 2.51
C LYS A 113 13.21 10.51 3.54
N THR A 114 14.31 10.85 4.19
CA THR A 114 14.82 10.13 5.36
C THR A 114 14.55 10.98 6.60
N VAL A 115 13.97 10.37 7.64
CA VAL A 115 13.70 11.01 8.93
C VAL A 115 14.58 10.35 9.98
N HIS A 116 15.43 11.15 10.61
CA HIS A 116 16.20 10.69 11.77
C HIS A 116 15.27 10.59 12.98
N HIS A 117 15.10 9.39 13.53
CA HIS A 117 14.27 9.19 14.71
C HIS A 117 15.09 9.44 15.98
N GLU A 118 14.92 10.64 16.57
CA GLU A 118 15.69 11.15 17.72
C GLU A 118 15.82 10.16 18.90
N LEU A 119 14.78 9.36 19.15
CA LEU A 119 14.74 8.42 20.28
C LEU A 119 15.39 7.07 19.99
N SER A 120 15.42 6.62 18.73
CA SER A 120 16.05 5.34 18.36
C SER A 120 17.44 5.52 17.74
N GLY A 121 17.80 6.74 17.32
CA GLY A 121 19.03 7.04 16.60
C GLY A 121 19.09 6.43 15.19
N GLU A 122 17.97 5.93 14.68
CA GLU A 122 17.87 5.24 13.39
C GLU A 122 17.29 6.17 12.31
N ASP A 123 17.86 6.07 11.11
CA ASP A 123 17.35 6.74 9.92
C ASP A 123 16.21 5.93 9.32
N VAL A 124 15.02 6.52 9.29
CA VAL A 124 13.81 5.89 8.76
C VAL A 124 13.48 6.48 7.41
N GLU A 125 13.50 5.65 6.38
CA GLU A 125 13.05 6.03 5.04
C GLU A 125 11.52 6.11 4.98
N VAL A 126 11.01 7.26 4.51
CA VAL A 126 9.58 7.49 4.33
C VAL A 126 9.24 7.24 2.86
N PRO A 127 8.40 6.24 2.53
CA PRO A 127 8.01 5.96 1.16
C PRO A 127 7.22 7.12 0.55
N VAL A 128 7.19 7.20 -0.79
CA VAL A 128 6.45 8.24 -1.52
C VAL A 128 4.95 8.27 -1.21
N LEU A 129 4.36 7.14 -0.82
CA LEU A 129 3.02 7.07 -0.28
C LEU A 129 3.07 6.43 1.13
N PRO A 130 2.39 7.00 2.14
CA PRO A 130 2.43 6.51 3.51
C PRO A 130 1.53 5.27 3.71
N VAL A 131 1.78 4.21 2.94
CA VAL A 131 1.01 2.95 2.96
C VAL A 131 1.95 1.75 2.91
N ASN A 132 1.58 0.67 3.61
CA ASN A 132 2.33 -0.59 3.55
C ASN A 132 1.99 -1.40 2.30
N ASN A 133 0.71 -1.40 1.93
CA ASN A 133 0.20 -2.14 0.79
C ASN A 133 -0.91 -1.32 0.13
N TYR A 134 -0.95 -1.34 -1.19
CA TYR A 134 -1.98 -0.64 -1.95
C TYR A 134 -2.49 -1.51 -3.10
N SER A 135 -3.79 -1.45 -3.34
CA SER A 135 -4.43 -2.01 -4.52
C SER A 135 -5.62 -1.14 -4.89
N SER A 136 -5.83 -0.94 -6.17
CA SER A 136 -6.90 -0.09 -6.68
C SER A 136 -7.63 -0.76 -7.83
N THR A 137 -8.88 -0.36 -8.01
CA THR A 137 -9.71 -0.74 -9.15
C THR A 137 -10.26 0.53 -9.76
N ILE A 138 -10.00 0.72 -11.04
CA ILE A 138 -10.61 1.77 -11.85
C ILE A 138 -11.75 1.10 -12.62
N LYS A 139 -12.91 1.73 -12.63
CA LYS A 139 -14.11 1.28 -13.34
C LYS A 139 -14.82 2.48 -13.94
N VAL A 140 -15.28 2.34 -15.18
CA VAL A 140 -16.20 3.28 -15.82
C VAL A 140 -17.56 2.59 -15.94
N THR A 141 -18.63 3.29 -15.57
CA THR A 141 -20.01 2.83 -15.70
C THR A 141 -20.86 3.99 -16.18
N ASP A 142 -22.06 3.68 -16.68
CA ASP A 142 -23.09 4.69 -16.83
C ASP A 142 -23.53 5.22 -15.45
N GLU A 143 -24.19 6.38 -15.43
CA GLU A 143 -24.63 7.05 -14.20
C GLU A 143 -25.55 6.17 -13.33
N ASP A 144 -26.30 5.27 -13.97
CA ASP A 144 -27.24 4.35 -13.31
C ASP A 144 -26.59 3.04 -12.78
N GLY A 145 -25.29 2.80 -13.05
CA GLY A 145 -24.49 1.71 -12.48
C GLY A 145 -24.24 0.47 -13.35
#